data_AF-A0A164HVN2-F1
#
_entry.id   AF-A0A164HVN2-F1
#
_cell.length_a   1.000
_cell.length_b   1.000
_cell.length_c   1.000
_cell.angle_alpha   90.00
_cell.angle_beta   90.00
_cell.angle_gamma   90.00
#
_symmetry.space_group_name_H-M   'P 1'
#
loop_
_entity.id
_entity.type
_entity.pdbx_description
1 polymer ?
#
loop_
_entity_poly.entity_id
_entity_poly.type
_entity_poly.pdbx_seq_one_letter_code
_entity_poly.pdbx_strand_id
1 'polypeptide(L)'
;MDGHNSEDKLTLSIIEDLTGKGLNQTEIADMYGVTRQYVSWVKKTYGGKQTPREIALKNFPWILTTQQGQMAPARNLRNHAEFMATGGRGMTADKLTKLRNFYKKLREQNVVVEFDPSLPPEPGVSSVGGFAYRPREASDGDLLIRVNEHTQMNEEGKIIWRFPPREP
;
A
#
# COMPACT_ATOMS: atom_id res chain seq x y z
N MET A 1 -3.34 -36.66 15.72
CA MET A 1 -4.32 -36.00 14.84
C MET A 1 -5.25 -35.27 15.79
N ASP A 2 -4.89 -34.05 16.15
CA ASP A 2 -5.66 -33.27 17.11
C ASP A 2 -6.70 -32.48 16.33
N GLY A 3 -7.95 -32.92 16.47
CA GLY A 3 -9.11 -32.35 15.80
C GLY A 3 -9.32 -30.90 16.24
N HIS A 4 -9.22 -29.97 15.29
CA HIS A 4 -9.81 -28.65 15.45
C HIS A 4 -11.33 -28.83 15.37
N ASN A 5 -11.98 -28.55 16.50
CA ASN A 5 -13.41 -28.65 16.68
C ASN A 5 -14.11 -27.62 15.76
N SER A 6 -15.12 -28.05 15.01
CA SER A 6 -15.83 -27.25 13.99
C SER A 6 -16.78 -26.18 14.58
N GLU A 7 -16.59 -25.78 15.83
CA GLU A 7 -17.47 -24.86 16.56
C GLU A 7 -16.82 -23.54 16.99
N ASP A 8 -15.52 -23.34 16.73
CA ASP A 8 -14.91 -22.03 16.91
C ASP A 8 -15.39 -21.07 15.80
N LYS A 9 -16.54 -20.43 16.05
CA LYS A 9 -17.03 -19.32 15.23
C LYS A 9 -15.87 -18.36 14.99
N LEU A 10 -15.53 -18.14 13.72
CA LEU A 10 -14.47 -17.22 13.35
C LEU A 10 -14.81 -15.81 13.88
N THR A 11 -14.12 -15.39 14.95
CA THR A 11 -14.31 -14.08 15.59
C THR A 11 -13.27 -13.08 15.10
N LEU A 12 -13.51 -11.80 15.35
CA LEU A 12 -12.54 -10.76 15.03
C LEU A 12 -11.19 -10.98 15.73
N SER A 13 -11.18 -11.35 17.01
CA SER A 13 -9.94 -11.59 17.76
C SER A 13 -9.10 -12.71 17.16
N ILE A 14 -9.75 -13.79 16.71
CA ILE A 14 -9.08 -14.92 16.04
C ILE A 14 -8.48 -14.46 14.71
N ILE A 15 -9.24 -13.70 13.91
CA ILE A 15 -8.74 -13.15 12.64
C ILE A 15 -7.53 -12.25 12.89
N GLU A 16 -7.55 -11.39 13.90
CA GLU A 16 -6.43 -10.50 14.23
C GLU A 16 -5.18 -11.26 14.70
N ASP A 17 -5.34 -12.28 15.55
CA ASP A 17 -4.22 -13.11 16.01
C ASP A 17 -3.56 -13.87 14.85
N LEU A 18 -4.36 -14.50 13.98
CA LEU A 18 -3.86 -15.21 12.79
C LEU A 18 -3.22 -14.26 11.77
N THR A 19 -3.78 -13.06 11.60
CA THR A 19 -3.16 -12.01 10.78
C THR A 19 -1.80 -11.58 11.38
N GLY A 20 -1.72 -11.45 12.70
CA GLY A 20 -0.47 -11.15 13.42
C GLY A 20 0.61 -12.22 13.22
N LYS A 21 0.18 -13.48 13.10
CA LYS A 21 1.02 -14.64 12.75
C LYS A 21 1.40 -14.69 11.25
N GLY A 22 0.90 -13.76 10.44
CA GLY A 22 1.29 -13.59 9.04
C GLY A 22 0.37 -14.27 8.03
N LEU A 23 -0.76 -14.84 8.46
CA LEU A 23 -1.73 -15.44 7.55
C LEU A 23 -2.58 -14.36 6.86
N ASN A 24 -2.95 -14.63 5.61
CA ASN A 24 -3.85 -13.80 4.83
C ASN A 24 -5.31 -14.29 4.93
N GLN A 25 -6.26 -13.45 4.50
CA GLN A 25 -7.70 -13.76 4.63
C GLN A 25 -8.15 -15.01 3.88
N THR A 26 -7.46 -15.40 2.80
CA THR A 26 -7.75 -16.63 2.05
C THR A 26 -7.31 -17.84 2.86
N GLU A 27 -6.08 -17.81 3.40
CA GLU A 27 -5.57 -18.88 4.27
C GLU A 27 -6.44 -19.06 5.51
N ILE A 28 -6.88 -17.97 6.14
CA ILE A 28 -7.80 -18.01 7.29
C ILE A 28 -9.17 -18.57 6.87
N ALA A 29 -9.67 -18.20 5.70
CA ALA A 29 -10.93 -18.73 5.18
C ALA A 29 -10.87 -20.24 4.97
N ASP A 30 -9.78 -20.72 4.36
CA ASP A 30 -9.54 -22.14 4.11
C ASP A 30 -9.43 -22.94 5.43
N MET A 31 -8.75 -22.39 6.44
CA MET A 31 -8.61 -23.01 7.77
C MET A 31 -9.94 -23.19 8.50
N TYR A 32 -10.89 -22.27 8.32
CA TYR A 32 -12.16 -22.26 9.04
C TYR A 32 -13.35 -22.72 8.18
N GLY A 33 -13.11 -23.16 6.95
CA GLY A 33 -14.17 -23.63 6.05
C GLY A 33 -15.18 -22.53 5.67
N VAL A 34 -14.75 -21.27 5.65
CA VAL A 34 -15.59 -20.11 5.32
C VAL A 34 -15.11 -19.42 4.04
N THR A 35 -15.84 -18.44 3.54
CA THR A 35 -15.39 -17.65 2.38
C THR A 35 -14.49 -16.49 2.81
N ARG A 36 -13.56 -16.08 1.95
CA ARG A 36 -12.74 -14.86 2.16
C ARG A 36 -13.61 -13.60 2.35
N GLN A 37 -14.80 -13.56 1.74
CA GLN A 37 -15.78 -12.50 1.93
C GLN A 37 -16.37 -12.50 3.35
N TYR A 38 -16.62 -13.68 3.93
CA TYR A 38 -17.06 -13.80 5.31
C TYR A 38 -16.00 -13.28 6.29
N VAL A 39 -14.73 -13.65 6.12
CA VAL A 39 -13.60 -13.11 6.91
C VAL A 39 -13.55 -11.57 6.82
N SER A 40 -13.69 -11.03 5.62
CA SER A 40 -13.73 -9.58 5.36
C SER A 40 -14.92 -8.90 6.04
N TRP A 41 -16.10 -9.54 6.01
CA TRP A 41 -17.32 -9.06 6.68
C TRP A 41 -17.13 -9.02 8.20
N VAL A 42 -16.62 -10.09 8.83
CA VAL A 42 -16.37 -10.13 10.29
C VAL A 42 -15.44 -8.99 10.71
N LYS A 43 -14.37 -8.73 9.95
CA LYS A 43 -13.47 -7.61 10.22
C LYS A 43 -14.16 -6.25 10.17
N LYS A 44 -14.98 -5.99 9.15
CA LYS A 44 -15.69 -4.72 8.99
C LYS A 44 -16.77 -4.52 10.05
N THR A 45 -17.55 -5.56 10.32
CA THR A 45 -18.71 -5.50 11.21
C THR A 45 -18.31 -5.27 12.66
N TYR A 46 -17.20 -5.86 13.11
CA TYR A 46 -16.79 -5.81 14.52
C TYR A 46 -15.64 -4.82 14.80
N GLY A 47 -15.32 -3.94 13.86
CA GLY A 47 -14.33 -2.87 14.08
C GLY A 47 -12.88 -3.33 14.10
N GLY A 48 -12.55 -4.36 13.31
CA GLY A 48 -11.21 -4.92 13.24
C GLY A 48 -10.14 -3.92 12.83
N LYS A 49 -8.92 -4.12 13.33
CA LYS A 49 -7.75 -3.31 12.96
C LYS A 49 -7.64 -3.22 11.44
N GLN A 50 -7.54 -1.97 10.96
CA GLN A 50 -7.28 -1.69 9.56
C GLN A 50 -6.01 -2.43 9.17
N THR A 51 -6.07 -3.16 8.06
CA THR A 51 -4.87 -3.78 7.52
C THR A 51 -3.84 -2.70 7.17
N PRO A 52 -2.54 -3.01 7.25
CA PRO A 52 -1.47 -2.28 6.58
C PRO A 52 -1.86 -1.59 5.26
N ARG A 53 -2.54 -2.35 4.39
CA ARG A 53 -3.03 -1.91 3.09
C ARG A 53 -4.20 -0.92 3.17
N GLU A 54 -5.11 -1.09 4.12
CA GLU A 54 -6.23 -0.16 4.32
C GLU A 54 -5.76 1.17 4.90
N ILE A 55 -4.80 1.16 5.83
CA ILE A 55 -4.16 2.37 6.35
C ILE A 55 -3.43 3.09 5.21
N ALA A 56 -2.64 2.35 4.42
CA ALA A 56 -1.97 2.87 3.23
C ALA A 56 -2.92 3.51 2.20
N LEU A 57 -4.06 2.87 1.92
CA LEU A 57 -5.06 3.38 0.99
C LEU A 57 -5.81 4.59 1.55
N LYS A 58 -6.12 4.59 2.85
CA LYS A 58 -6.75 5.72 3.54
C LYS A 58 -5.84 6.95 3.57
N ASN A 59 -4.54 6.74 3.67
CA ASN A 59 -3.51 7.79 3.69
C ASN A 59 -2.90 8.03 2.30
N PHE A 60 -3.52 7.53 1.22
CA PHE A 60 -3.02 7.75 -0.13
C PHE A 60 -3.03 9.26 -0.45
N PRO A 61 -1.93 9.83 -0.97
CA PRO A 61 -1.71 11.27 -0.93
C PRO A 61 -2.60 12.08 -1.88
N TRP A 62 -3.30 11.43 -2.81
CA TRP A 62 -4.09 12.12 -3.84
C TRP A 62 -5.42 11.43 -4.10
N ILE A 63 -6.44 12.20 -4.51
CA ILE A 63 -7.67 11.66 -5.08
C ILE A 63 -7.41 11.41 -6.57
N LEU A 64 -7.43 10.14 -6.97
CA LEU A 64 -7.17 9.72 -8.35
C LEU A 64 -8.45 9.25 -9.03
N THR A 65 -8.55 9.48 -10.34
CA THR A 65 -9.48 8.73 -11.18
C THR A 65 -9.09 7.25 -11.25
N THR A 66 -10.02 6.39 -11.66
CA THR A 66 -9.74 4.96 -11.85
C THR A 66 -8.56 4.73 -12.79
N GLN A 67 -8.47 5.49 -13.89
CA GLN A 67 -7.39 5.37 -14.87
C GLN A 67 -6.05 5.82 -14.30
N GLN A 68 -5.99 6.98 -13.65
CA GLN A 68 -4.77 7.45 -12.97
C GLN A 68 -4.30 6.46 -11.90
N GLY A 69 -5.26 5.86 -11.18
CA GLY A 69 -4.98 4.81 -10.21
C GLY A 69 -4.30 3.57 -10.80
N GLN A 70 -4.41 3.31 -12.10
CA GLN A 70 -3.76 2.17 -12.76
C GLN A 70 -2.35 2.48 -13.27
N MET A 71 -1.94 3.75 -13.26
CA MET A 71 -0.64 4.19 -13.74
C MET A 71 0.50 3.69 -12.85
N ALA A 72 1.70 3.59 -13.44
CA ALA A 72 2.87 3.02 -12.76
C ALA A 72 3.23 3.77 -11.45
N PRO A 73 3.26 5.11 -11.39
CA PRO A 73 3.53 5.83 -10.15
C PRO A 73 2.53 5.49 -9.03
N ALA A 74 1.22 5.51 -9.32
CA ALA A 74 0.19 5.16 -8.34
C ALA A 74 0.31 3.70 -7.86
N ARG A 75 0.59 2.75 -8.76
CA ARG A 75 0.81 1.34 -8.39
C ARG A 75 2.05 1.16 -7.52
N ASN A 76 3.15 1.83 -7.85
CA ASN A 76 4.39 1.76 -7.06
C ASN A 76 4.18 2.33 -5.66
N LEU A 77 3.47 3.44 -5.52
CA LEU A 77 3.13 4.01 -4.21
C LEU A 77 2.25 3.08 -3.37
N ARG A 78 1.29 2.37 -3.98
CA ARG A 78 0.52 1.35 -3.24
C ARG A 78 1.39 0.18 -2.78
N ASN A 79 2.31 -0.30 -3.63
CA ASN A 79 3.27 -1.35 -3.25
C ASN A 79 4.20 -0.86 -2.13
N HIS A 80 4.66 0.39 -2.21
CA HIS A 80 5.47 1.01 -1.19
C HIS A 80 4.74 1.08 0.15
N ALA A 81 3.50 1.54 0.16
CA ALA A 81 2.72 1.64 1.40
C ALA A 81 2.35 0.26 1.98
N GLU A 82 2.09 -0.74 1.13
CA GLU A 82 2.00 -2.14 1.57
C GLU A 82 3.31 -2.61 2.23
N PHE A 83 4.45 -2.31 1.61
CA PHE A 83 5.76 -2.64 2.16
C PHE A 83 6.06 -1.95 3.49
N MET A 84 5.79 -0.65 3.61
CA MET A 84 5.99 0.12 4.85
C MET A 84 5.23 -0.48 6.03
N ALA A 85 4.08 -1.08 5.77
CA ALA A 85 3.23 -1.59 6.82
C ALA A 85 3.37 -3.10 7.06
N THR A 86 4.03 -3.86 6.18
CA THR A 86 4.27 -5.31 6.37
C THR A 86 5.75 -5.71 6.47
N GLY A 87 6.68 -4.83 6.09
CA GLY A 87 8.08 -5.16 5.87
C GLY A 87 8.30 -6.11 4.67
N GLY A 88 7.34 -6.17 3.74
CA GLY A 88 7.39 -7.07 2.57
C GLY A 88 6.80 -8.47 2.81
N ARG A 89 6.35 -8.79 4.03
CA ARG A 89 5.69 -10.07 4.32
C ARG A 89 4.40 -10.20 3.50
N GLY A 90 4.25 -11.34 2.82
CA GLY A 90 3.10 -11.62 1.94
C GLY A 90 3.12 -10.92 0.57
N MET A 91 4.15 -10.12 0.27
CA MET A 91 4.31 -9.52 -1.06
C MET A 91 4.98 -10.50 -2.02
N THR A 92 4.50 -10.55 -3.26
CA THR A 92 5.10 -11.40 -4.30
C THR A 92 6.48 -10.88 -4.70
N ALA A 93 7.33 -11.78 -5.19
CA ALA A 93 8.66 -11.41 -5.70
C ALA A 93 8.59 -10.32 -6.78
N ASP A 94 7.60 -10.36 -7.67
CA ASP A 94 7.38 -9.34 -8.70
C ASP A 94 7.09 -7.95 -8.12
N LYS A 95 6.24 -7.86 -7.07
CA LYS A 95 5.99 -6.58 -6.39
C LYS A 95 7.26 -6.04 -5.75
N LEU A 96 8.02 -6.90 -5.07
CA LEU A 96 9.28 -6.50 -4.42
C LEU A 96 10.30 -6.02 -5.45
N THR A 97 10.45 -6.72 -6.58
CA THR A 97 11.32 -6.29 -7.69
C THR A 97 10.90 -4.95 -8.27
N LYS A 98 9.59 -4.72 -8.50
CA LYS A 98 9.07 -3.42 -8.96
C LYS A 98 9.38 -2.30 -7.96
N LEU A 99 9.27 -2.60 -6.67
CA LEU A 99 9.54 -1.64 -5.61
C LEU A 99 11.04 -1.29 -5.53
N ARG A 100 11.95 -2.28 -5.65
CA ARG A 100 13.39 -2.04 -5.76
C ARG A 100 13.72 -1.14 -6.96
N ASN A 101 13.16 -1.43 -8.13
CA ASN A 101 13.37 -0.62 -9.33
C ASN A 101 12.84 0.81 -9.16
N PHE A 102 11.70 0.96 -8.48
CA PHE A 102 11.14 2.27 -8.16
C PHE A 102 12.06 3.07 -7.24
N TYR A 103 12.54 2.49 -6.12
CA TYR A 103 13.47 3.17 -5.21
C TYR A 103 14.80 3.50 -5.90
N LYS A 104 15.34 2.56 -6.68
CA LYS A 104 16.54 2.77 -7.50
C LYS A 104 16.36 4.00 -8.40
N LYS A 105 15.24 4.10 -9.12
CA LYS A 105 14.92 5.27 -9.95
C LYS A 105 14.90 6.57 -9.12
N LEU A 106 14.16 6.59 -8.01
CA LEU A 106 14.04 7.80 -7.19
C LEU A 106 15.39 8.27 -6.64
N ARG A 107 16.26 7.33 -6.22
CA ARG A 107 17.60 7.66 -5.69
C ARG A 107 18.60 8.03 -6.77
N GLU A 108 18.76 7.18 -7.80
CA GLU A 108 19.77 7.39 -8.84
C GLU A 108 19.50 8.63 -9.69
N GLN A 109 18.23 8.94 -9.93
CA GLN A 109 17.84 10.13 -10.69
C GLN A 109 17.59 11.33 -9.77
N ASN A 110 17.68 11.15 -8.45
CA ASN A 110 17.36 12.14 -7.43
C ASN A 110 16.02 12.86 -7.71
N VAL A 111 14.96 12.07 -7.88
CA VAL A 111 13.61 12.55 -8.18
C VAL A 111 12.60 12.16 -7.11
N VAL A 112 11.48 12.86 -7.09
CA VAL A 112 10.25 12.54 -6.34
C VAL A 112 9.09 12.37 -7.30
N VAL A 113 8.01 11.72 -6.84
CA VAL A 113 6.75 11.64 -7.58
C VAL A 113 5.89 12.85 -7.25
N GLU A 114 5.48 13.60 -8.25
CA GLU A 114 4.48 14.66 -8.14
C GLU A 114 3.16 14.20 -8.76
N PHE A 115 2.06 14.67 -8.18
CA PHE A 115 0.75 14.62 -8.83
C PHE A 115 0.13 16.02 -8.93
N ASP A 116 -0.31 16.36 -10.14
CA ASP A 116 -1.10 17.55 -10.43
C ASP A 116 -2.03 17.18 -11.61
N PRO A 117 -3.36 17.26 -11.45
CA PRO A 117 -4.32 16.84 -12.46
C PRO A 117 -4.24 17.63 -13.77
N SER A 118 -3.58 18.80 -13.79
CA SER A 118 -3.35 19.59 -14.99
C SER A 118 -2.20 19.07 -15.86
N LEU A 119 -1.35 18.20 -15.32
CA LEU A 119 -0.19 17.68 -16.04
C LEU A 119 -0.63 16.80 -17.22
N PRO A 120 -0.09 17.04 -18.43
CA PRO A 120 -0.40 16.23 -19.59
C PRO A 120 0.18 14.82 -19.46
N PRO A 121 -0.28 13.86 -20.28
CA PRO A 121 0.36 12.55 -20.40
C PRO A 121 1.87 12.65 -20.66
N GLU A 122 2.64 11.85 -19.94
CA GLU A 122 4.09 11.75 -20.07
C GLU A 122 4.47 10.30 -20.41
N PRO A 123 5.08 10.05 -21.58
CA PRO A 123 5.53 8.71 -21.99
C PRO A 123 6.42 8.05 -20.93
N GLY A 124 6.11 6.80 -20.57
CA GLY A 124 6.86 6.05 -19.56
C GLY A 124 6.53 6.44 -18.11
N VAL A 125 5.65 7.42 -17.88
CA VAL A 125 5.21 7.85 -16.55
C VAL A 125 3.70 7.64 -16.38
N SER A 126 2.90 8.33 -17.19
CA SER A 126 1.44 8.23 -17.16
C SER A 126 0.85 8.53 -18.54
N SER A 127 0.14 7.57 -19.13
CA SER A 127 -0.52 7.75 -20.43
C SER A 127 -1.78 8.60 -20.36
N VAL A 128 -2.28 8.91 -19.14
CA VAL A 128 -3.49 9.71 -18.91
C VAL A 128 -3.19 11.04 -18.19
N GLY A 129 -1.90 11.39 -18.03
CA GLY A 129 -1.47 12.59 -17.34
C GLY A 129 -1.53 12.48 -15.82
N GLY A 130 -1.43 13.62 -15.14
CA GLY A 130 -1.52 13.71 -13.69
C GLY A 130 -0.22 13.47 -12.92
N PHE A 131 0.69 12.64 -13.43
CA PHE A 131 1.92 12.28 -12.72
C PHE A 131 3.16 12.76 -13.45
N ALA A 132 4.16 13.19 -12.68
CA ALA A 132 5.50 13.47 -13.16
C ALA A 132 6.55 12.97 -12.16
N TYR A 133 7.75 12.68 -12.66
CA TYR A 133 8.94 12.63 -11.81
C TYR A 133 9.61 14.00 -11.83
N ARG A 134 9.86 14.57 -10.66
CA ARG A 134 10.49 15.89 -10.54
C ARG A 134 11.83 15.81 -9.83
N PRO A 135 12.83 16.60 -10.22
CA PRO A 135 14.07 16.74 -9.44
C PRO A 135 13.74 17.06 -7.98
N ARG A 136 14.39 16.35 -7.05
CA ARG A 136 14.19 16.56 -5.62
C ARG A 136 14.64 17.95 -5.21
N GLU A 137 13.83 18.59 -4.37
CA GLU A 137 14.12 19.86 -3.71
C GLU A 137 14.38 19.63 -2.22
N ALA A 138 15.03 20.60 -1.57
CA ALA A 138 15.29 20.54 -0.13
C ALA A 138 13.98 20.46 0.70
N SER A 139 12.91 21.09 0.20
CA SER A 139 11.56 21.10 0.79
C SER A 139 10.90 19.72 0.83
N ASP A 140 11.26 18.80 -0.08
CA ASP A 140 10.72 17.43 -0.08
C ASP A 140 11.25 16.60 1.10
N GLY A 141 12.39 16.99 1.67
CA GLY A 141 13.08 16.24 2.72
C GLY A 141 13.34 14.79 2.31
N ASP A 142 12.85 13.85 3.11
CA ASP A 142 13.00 12.40 2.92
C ASP A 142 11.78 11.73 2.24
N LEU A 143 10.81 12.53 1.78
CA LEU A 143 9.61 12.01 1.12
C LEU A 143 9.92 11.47 -0.28
N LEU A 144 9.18 10.44 -0.70
CA LEU A 144 9.17 9.89 -2.06
C LEU A 144 8.30 10.74 -3.00
N ILE A 145 7.45 11.59 -2.44
CA ILE A 145 6.48 12.42 -3.16
C ILE A 145 6.73 13.90 -2.92
N ARG A 146 6.35 14.72 -3.89
CA ARG A 146 6.22 16.16 -3.72
C ARG A 146 4.89 16.50 -3.04
N VAL A 147 4.93 17.38 -2.04
CA VAL A 147 3.72 17.94 -1.42
C VAL A 147 3.39 19.26 -2.10
N ASN A 148 2.18 19.33 -2.67
CA ASN A 148 1.60 20.51 -3.30
C ASN A 148 0.12 20.67 -2.90
N GLU A 149 -0.60 21.62 -3.49
CA GLU A 149 -2.00 21.93 -3.22
C GLU A 149 -2.98 20.76 -3.48
N HIS A 150 -2.56 19.77 -4.27
CA HIS A 150 -3.36 18.57 -4.56
C HIS A 150 -3.12 17.43 -3.57
N THR A 151 -2.15 17.60 -2.67
CA THR A 151 -1.69 16.55 -1.76
C THR A 151 -2.44 16.57 -0.43
N GLN A 152 -3.05 15.45 -0.08
CA GLN A 152 -3.68 15.20 1.22
C GLN A 152 -2.63 14.59 2.16
N MET A 153 -1.92 15.44 2.89
CA MET A 153 -0.88 15.02 3.82
C MET A 153 -1.35 15.11 5.28
N ASN A 154 -1.19 14.03 6.03
CA ASN A 154 -1.33 13.98 7.48
C ASN A 154 -0.08 13.34 8.11
N GLU A 155 0.00 13.29 9.44
CA GLU A 155 1.19 12.76 10.13
C GLU A 155 1.49 11.29 9.81
N GLU A 156 0.46 10.45 9.67
CA GLU A 156 0.63 9.05 9.25
C GLU A 156 1.17 8.95 7.82
N GLY A 157 0.62 9.75 6.91
CA GLY A 157 1.07 9.86 5.53
C GLY A 157 2.54 10.29 5.45
N LYS A 158 2.99 11.24 6.28
CA LYS A 158 4.40 11.64 6.32
C LYS A 158 5.31 10.47 6.70
N ILE A 159 4.87 9.58 7.58
CA ILE A 159 5.64 8.38 7.95
C ILE A 159 5.64 7.37 6.79
N ILE A 160 4.46 7.15 6.18
CA ILE A 160 4.30 6.19 5.10
C ILE A 160 5.13 6.61 3.89
N TRP A 161 5.04 7.84 3.41
CA TRP A 161 5.58 8.27 2.12
C TRP A 161 7.07 8.62 2.12
N ARG A 162 7.84 8.09 3.09
CA ARG A 162 9.31 8.22 3.17
C ARG A 162 10.00 6.98 2.63
N PHE A 163 11.29 7.08 2.33
CA PHE A 163 12.07 5.85 2.10
C PHE A 163 11.99 4.94 3.33
N PRO A 164 11.83 3.61 3.15
CA PRO A 164 11.91 2.68 4.27
C PRO A 164 13.32 2.68 4.87
N PRO A 165 13.47 2.39 6.17
CA PRO A 165 14.80 2.25 6.80
C PRO A 165 15.60 1.08 6.24
N ARG A 166 14.91 0.07 5.69
CA ARG A 166 15.50 -1.06 4.96
C ARG A 166 14.66 -1.36 3.72
N GLU A 167 15.32 -1.34 2.56
CA GLU A 167 14.70 -1.67 1.28
C GLU A 167 14.55 -3.21 1.10
N PRO A 168 13.57 -3.67 0.29
CA PRO A 168 13.29 -5.09 0.05
C PRO A 168 14.42 -5.85 -0.65
#